data_AF-A0A383CXT9-F1
#
_entry.id   AF-A0A383CXT9-F1
#
_cell.length_a   1.000
_cell.length_b   1.000
_cell.length_c   1.000
_cell.angle_alpha   90.00
_cell.angle_beta   90.00
_cell.angle_gamma   90.00
#
_symmetry.space_group_name_H-M   'P 1'
#
loop_
_entity.id
_entity.type
_entity.pdbx_description
1 polymer ?
#
loop_
_entity_poly.entity_id
_entity_poly.type
_entity_poly.pdbx_seq_one_letter_code
_entity_poly.pdbx_strand_id
1 'polypeptide(L)'
;MRIVWWIDHLGPGGAQQMLTRLIENMASSGIYQVVICLNSVVDPNILARIKAVGVEVNVVGKKRFITGVGFISAWQWLRRGQ
;
A
#
# COMPACT_ATOMS: atom_id res chain seq x y z
N MET A 1 -2.30 4.55 16.36
CA MET A 1 -1.84 5.41 15.24
C MET A 1 -2.00 4.64 13.94
N ARG A 2 -2.41 5.30 12.84
CA ARG A 2 -2.61 4.66 11.53
C ARG A 2 -1.77 5.37 10.47
N ILE A 3 -0.99 4.62 9.70
CA ILE A 3 -0.16 5.14 8.61
C ILE A 3 -0.76 4.71 7.27
N VAL A 4 -0.83 5.63 6.31
CA VAL A 4 -1.26 5.35 4.94
C VAL A 4 -0.12 5.67 3.99
N TRP A 5 0.43 4.65 3.34
CA TRP A 5 1.50 4.75 2.36
C TRP A 5 0.92 4.90 0.96
N TRP A 6 1.10 6.06 0.34
CA TRP A 6 0.74 6.30 -1.07
C TRP A 6 1.97 6.11 -1.95
N ILE A 7 1.93 5.15 -2.87
CA ILE A 7 3.07 4.82 -3.74
C ILE A 7 2.63 4.70 -5.19
N ASP A 8 3.49 5.11 -6.12
CA ASP A 8 3.20 4.98 -7.56
C ASP A 8 3.14 3.49 -7.97
N HIS A 9 4.15 2.69 -7.62
CA HIS A 9 4.22 1.28 -7.96
C HIS A 9 5.02 0.49 -6.93
N LEU A 10 4.75 -0.81 -6.85
CA LEU A 10 5.40 -1.75 -5.93
C LEU A 10 6.37 -2.65 -6.71
N GLY A 11 7.38 -2.08 -7.37
CA GLY A 11 8.36 -2.84 -8.18
C GLY A 11 9.58 -3.33 -7.39
N PRO A 12 10.50 -4.10 -8.00
CA PRO A 12 11.67 -4.69 -7.32
C PRO A 12 12.79 -3.70 -6.95
N GLY A 13 12.56 -2.39 -7.12
CA GLY A 13 13.54 -1.34 -6.89
C GLY A 13 13.95 -1.14 -5.43
N GLY A 14 15.12 -0.53 -5.21
CA GLY A 14 15.66 -0.31 -3.86
C GLY A 14 14.75 0.51 -2.94
N ALA A 15 14.01 1.48 -3.49
CA ALA A 15 13.07 2.28 -2.72
C ALA A 15 11.94 1.42 -2.14
N GLN A 16 11.40 0.50 -2.92
CA GLN A 16 10.35 -0.43 -2.50
C GLN A 16 10.87 -1.46 -1.51
N GLN A 17 12.12 -1.92 -1.67
CA GLN A 17 12.75 -2.77 -0.67
C GLN A 17 12.91 -2.06 0.68
N MET A 18 13.31 -0.78 0.66
CA MET A 18 13.43 0.01 1.88
C MET A 18 12.07 0.29 2.52
N LEU A 19 11.08 0.65 1.72
CA LEU A 19 9.69 0.80 2.16
C LEU A 19 9.18 -0.47 2.83
N THR A 20 9.45 -1.64 2.25
CA THR A 20 9.05 -2.93 2.81
C THR A 20 9.65 -3.15 4.19
N ARG A 21 10.95 -2.86 4.37
CA ARG A 21 11.62 -2.95 5.69
C ARG A 21 11.03 -1.98 6.71
N LEU A 22 10.70 -0.76 6.28
CA LEU A 22 10.01 0.24 7.11
C LEU A 22 8.65 -0.28 7.56
N ILE A 23 7.86 -0.83 6.64
CA ILE A 23 6.54 -1.40 6.93
C ILE A 23 6.65 -2.56 7.92
N GLU A 24 7.59 -3.49 7.69
CA GLU A 24 7.85 -4.64 8.57
C GLU A 24 8.23 -4.17 9.99
N ASN A 25 9.10 -3.17 10.10
CA ASN A 25 9.52 -2.62 11.40
C ASN A 25 8.35 -1.93 12.12
N MET A 26 7.57 -1.10 11.42
CA MET A 26 6.40 -0.43 11.99
C MET A 26 5.31 -1.43 12.42
N ALA A 27 5.15 -2.53 11.67
CA ALA A 27 4.21 -3.60 12.01
C ALA A 27 4.64 -4.33 13.30
N SER A 28 5.94 -4.61 13.45
CA SER A 28 6.47 -5.18 14.71
C SER A 28 6.27 -4.26 15.93
N SER A 29 6.07 -2.96 15.71
CA SER A 29 5.73 -1.98 16.74
C SER A 29 4.24 -1.86 17.02
N GLY A 30 3.40 -2.71 16.42
CA GLY A 30 1.94 -2.70 16.59
C GLY A 30 1.22 -1.55 15.88
N ILE A 31 1.88 -0.87 14.94
CA ILE A 31 1.28 0.24 14.20
C ILE A 31 0.45 -0.32 13.04
N TYR A 32 -0.83 0.08 12.97
CA TYR A 32 -1.70 -0.26 11.85
C TYR A 32 -1.31 0.52 10.60
N GLN A 33 -1.21 -0.18 9.47
CA GLN A 33 -0.73 0.39 8.22
C GLN A 33 -1.59 -0.05 7.05
N VAL A 34 -1.62 0.82 6.04
CA VAL A 34 -2.25 0.58 4.75
C VAL A 34 -1.27 1.02 3.66
N VAL A 35 -1.20 0.26 2.56
CA VAL A 35 -0.50 0.67 1.34
C VAL A 35 -1.51 0.88 0.21
N ILE A 36 -1.47 2.04 -0.43
CA ILE A 36 -2.24 2.37 -1.63
C ILE A 36 -1.27 2.48 -2.80
N CYS A 37 -1.34 1.53 -3.72
CA CYS A 37 -0.52 1.47 -4.92
C CYS A 37 -1.29 2.03 -6.12
N LEU A 38 -0.77 3.11 -6.72
CA LEU A 38 -1.46 3.86 -7.77
C LEU A 38 -1.38 3.18 -9.15
N ASN A 39 -0.42 2.31 -9.37
CA ASN A 39 -0.21 1.56 -10.59
C ASN A 39 -0.43 0.06 -10.38
N SER A 40 -0.67 -0.67 -11.46
CA SER A 40 -0.81 -2.14 -11.47
C SER A 40 0.52 -2.89 -11.53
N VAL A 41 1.65 -2.17 -11.56
CA VAL A 41 2.98 -2.78 -11.49
C VAL A 41 3.28 -3.15 -10.04
N VAL A 42 3.19 -4.45 -9.77
CA VAL A 42 3.34 -5.03 -8.44
C VAL A 42 4.23 -6.27 -8.53
N ASP A 43 5.34 -6.22 -7.79
CA ASP A 43 6.23 -7.33 -7.56
C ASP A 43 5.58 -8.29 -6.54
N PRO A 44 5.38 -9.56 -6.90
CA PRO A 44 4.66 -10.51 -6.06
C PRO A 44 5.40 -10.85 -4.76
N ASN A 45 6.74 -10.80 -4.76
CA ASN A 45 7.54 -11.10 -3.57
C ASN A 45 7.43 -9.97 -2.55
N ILE A 46 7.51 -8.72 -3.01
CA ILE A 46 7.31 -7.55 -2.15
C ILE A 46 5.89 -7.51 -1.61
N LEU A 47 4.89 -7.77 -2.47
CA LEU A 47 3.49 -7.83 -2.03
C LEU A 47 3.28 -8.90 -0.95
N ALA A 48 3.85 -10.10 -1.15
CA ALA A 48 3.75 -11.19 -0.19
C ALA A 48 4.34 -10.82 1.16
N ARG A 49 5.51 -10.17 1.17
CA ARG A 49 6.16 -9.69 2.41
C ARG A 49 5.32 -8.68 3.17
N ILE A 50 4.77 -7.69 2.47
CA ILE A 50 3.91 -6.67 3.10
C ILE A 50 2.63 -7.31 3.67
N LYS A 51 1.99 -8.22 2.92
CA LYS A 51 0.80 -8.93 3.41
C LYS A 51 1.10 -9.85 4.59
N ALA A 52 2.28 -10.48 4.61
CA ALA A 52 2.68 -11.39 5.69
C ALA A 52 2.75 -10.70 7.07
N VAL A 53 2.98 -9.38 7.10
CA VAL A 53 2.96 -8.58 8.33
C VAL A 53 1.59 -7.96 8.63
N GLY A 54 0.52 -8.46 8.00
CA GLY A 54 -0.85 -8.04 8.27
C GLY A 54 -1.23 -6.68 7.70
N VAL A 55 -0.41 -6.12 6.80
CA VAL A 55 -0.67 -4.81 6.19
C VAL A 55 -1.56 -4.96 4.96
N GLU A 56 -2.63 -4.19 4.94
CA GLU A 56 -3.56 -4.16 3.83
C GLU A 56 -2.96 -3.41 2.62
N VAL A 57 -3.07 -4.00 1.43
CA VAL A 57 -2.57 -3.39 0.19
C VAL A 57 -3.71 -3.24 -0.80
N ASN A 58 -4.01 -2.00 -1.16
CA ASN A 58 -5.01 -1.64 -2.16
C ASN A 58 -4.32 -1.17 -3.45
N VAL A 59 -4.51 -1.92 -4.53
CA VAL A 59 -3.95 -1.59 -5.85
C VAL A 59 -5.05 -0.94 -6.70
N VAL A 60 -4.95 0.37 -6.89
CA VAL A 60 -5.98 1.17 -7.56
C VAL A 60 -5.82 1.12 -9.09
N GLY A 61 -4.58 1.12 -9.58
CA GLY A 61 -4.25 1.13 -11.00
C GLY A 61 -4.44 2.51 -11.68
N LYS A 62 -3.53 2.85 -12.60
CA LYS A 62 -3.39 4.21 -13.17
C LYS A 62 -4.68 4.77 -13.77
N LYS A 63 -5.45 3.92 -14.46
CA LYS A 63 -6.69 4.33 -15.15
C LYS A 63 -7.76 4.86 -14.19
N ARG A 64 -7.87 4.29 -12.98
CA ARG A 64 -8.87 4.71 -12.00
C ARG A 64 -8.47 6.02 -11.32
N PHE A 65 -7.17 6.26 -11.15
CA PHE A 65 -6.68 7.48 -10.53
C PHE A 65 -6.87 8.71 -11.42
N ILE A 66 -6.60 8.59 -12.73
CA ILE A 66 -6.78 9.66 -13.71
C ILE A 66 -8.23 10.15 -13.75
N THR A 67 -9.20 9.25 -13.53
CA THR A 67 -10.63 9.59 -13.51
C THR A 67 -11.12 10.20 -12.20
N GLY A 68 -10.26 10.43 -11.19
CA GLY A 68 -10.65 10.89 -9.85
C GLY A 68 -11.40 9.85 -9.00
N VAL A 69 -12.06 8.87 -9.63
CA VAL A 69 -12.75 7.73 -9.00
C VAL A 69 -11.83 6.92 -8.09
N GLY A 70 -10.56 6.76 -8.46
CA GLY A 70 -9.56 6.06 -7.65
C GLY A 70 -9.38 6.70 -6.28
N PHE A 71 -9.38 8.03 -6.20
CA PHE A 71 -9.26 8.78 -4.96
C PHE A 71 -10.49 8.57 -4.05
N ILE A 72 -11.70 8.66 -4.62
CA ILE A 72 -12.95 8.43 -3.89
C ILE A 72 -13.03 6.98 -3.39
N SER A 73 -12.67 6.01 -4.22
CA SER A 73 -12.66 4.59 -3.83
C SER A 73 -11.66 4.29 -2.72
N ALA A 74 -10.45 4.87 -2.78
CA ALA A 74 -9.43 4.75 -1.75
C ALA A 74 -9.91 5.39 -0.44
N TRP A 75 -10.54 6.56 -0.51
CA TRP A 75 -11.12 7.25 0.64
C TRP A 75 -12.23 6.45 1.31
N GLN A 76 -13.18 5.91 0.52
CA GLN A 76 -14.26 5.06 1.04
C GLN A 76 -13.73 3.75 1.64
N TRP A 77 -12.68 3.19 1.07
CA TRP A 77 -12.03 1.99 1.58
C TRP A 77 -11.31 2.28 2.92
N LEU A 78 -10.60 3.40 3.02
CA LEU A 78 -9.98 3.85 4.27
C LEU A 78 -11.00 4.05 5.39
N ARG A 79 -12.18 4.61 5.07
CA ARG A 79 -13.30 4.82 6.01
C ARG A 79 -14.01 3.54 6.46
N ARG A 80 -13.96 2.46 5.66
CA ARG A 80 -14.59 1.17 6.03
C ARG A 80 -13.75 0.34 7.02
N GLY A 81 -12.47 0.65 7.14
CA GLY A 81 -11.59 0.07 8.17
C GLY A 81 -11.50 0.91 9.45
N GLN A 82 -12.52 1.72 9.75
CA GLN A 82 -12.78 2.29 11.08
C GLN A 82 -13.83 1.44 11.79
#